data_AF-A0A661VSU2-F1
#
_entry.id   AF-A0A661VSU2-F1
#
_cell.length_a   1.000
_cell.length_b   1.000
_cell.length_c   1.000
_cell.angle_alpha   90.00
_cell.angle_beta   90.00
_cell.angle_gamma   90.00
#
_symmetry.space_group_name_H-M   'P 1'
#
loop_
_entity.id
_entity.type
_entity.pdbx_description
1 polymer ?
#
loop_
_entity_poly.entity_id
_entity_poly.type
_entity_poly.pdbx_seq_one_letter_code
_entity_poly.pdbx_strand_id
1 'polypeptide(L)'
;MTALTLSQLHWVAYGLLIASVIPVGLAIPQFIKARRARYYATRREALGRATRWVLAALVLQVLAITLLVVAPRLVAIVSTPTPTPTVTPTVMPIFTSTPRPTRTPTATPTRRPTATPPLIPTPTPAIPPPDAALTPLPSAVPAGEDAHITLVALAIEKDESDRPVEPGNEFPPGDHWVYLFFTYEGMENGVARTFAWYKEGEFIEFCSDTGLWEWGERGRTWYGCRPPGGWEPGSYEIRVFIETLLQGVAQFVIVEG
;
A
#
# COMPACT_ATOMS: atom_id res chain seq x y z
N MET A 1 39.31 28.69 9.15
CA MET A 1 38.16 28.20 8.38
C MET A 1 37.91 29.22 7.28
N THR A 2 38.29 28.91 6.04
CA THR A 2 38.20 29.84 4.91
C THR A 2 36.74 30.04 4.53
N ALA A 3 36.22 31.26 4.72
CA ALA A 3 34.88 31.63 4.29
C ALA A 3 34.80 31.49 2.76
N LEU A 4 33.92 30.61 2.27
CA LEU A 4 33.63 30.50 0.85
C LEU A 4 33.07 31.83 0.35
N THR A 5 33.69 32.41 -0.67
CA THR A 5 33.23 33.66 -1.28
C THR A 5 31.92 33.43 -2.03
N LEU A 6 31.11 34.49 -2.17
CA LEU A 6 29.80 34.47 -2.85
C LEU A 6 29.85 33.83 -4.25
N SER A 7 30.98 33.98 -4.95
CA SER A 7 31.23 33.37 -6.26
C SER A 7 31.34 31.85 -6.19
N GLN A 8 31.95 31.29 -5.15
CA GLN A 8 32.05 29.84 -4.97
C GLN A 8 30.69 29.21 -4.65
N LEU A 9 29.82 29.91 -3.91
CA LEU A 9 28.44 29.45 -3.70
C LEU A 9 27.64 29.36 -5.00
N HIS A 10 27.81 30.30 -5.93
CA HIS A 10 27.13 30.25 -7.23
C HIS A 10 27.62 29.07 -8.07
N TRP A 11 28.93 28.81 -8.12
CA TRP A 11 29.47 27.64 -8.82
C TRP A 11 28.98 26.30 -8.24
N VAL A 12 28.83 26.21 -6.92
CA VAL A 12 28.24 25.04 -6.26
C VAL A 12 26.75 24.90 -6.60
N ALA A 13 26.00 26.00 -6.66
CA ALA A 13 24.59 26.00 -7.05
C ALA A 13 24.38 25.56 -8.51
N TYR A 14 25.24 26.01 -9.44
CA TYR A 14 25.21 25.55 -10.83
C TYR A 14 25.59 24.07 -10.96
N GLY A 15 26.55 23.59 -10.18
CA GLY A 15 26.90 22.16 -10.10
C GLY A 15 25.73 21.29 -9.62
N LEU A 16 24.98 21.77 -8.62
CA LEU A 16 23.77 21.10 -8.12
C LEU A 16 22.63 21.07 -9.13
N LEU A 17 22.45 22.14 -9.91
CA LEU A 17 21.45 22.17 -10.99
C LEU A 17 21.76 21.17 -12.10
N ILE A 18 23.02 21.07 -12.52
CA ILE A 18 23.45 20.10 -13.54
C ILE A 18 23.33 18.66 -13.01
N ALA A 19 23.69 18.44 -11.74
CA ALA A 19 23.53 17.13 -11.10
C ALA A 19 22.07 16.67 -10.99
N SER A 20 21.11 17.59 -10.93
CA SER A 20 19.66 17.29 -10.87
C SER A 20 19.09 16.70 -12.17
N VAL A 21 19.76 16.90 -13.31
CA VAL A 21 19.33 16.38 -14.62
C VAL A 21 19.57 14.88 -14.74
N ILE A 22 20.58 14.36 -14.04
CA ILE A 22 20.98 12.95 -14.04
C ILE A 22 19.86 12.01 -13.56
N PRO A 23 19.20 12.24 -12.40
CA PRO A 23 18.09 11.39 -11.96
C PRO A 23 16.86 11.47 -12.87
N VAL A 24 16.60 12.62 -13.52
CA VAL A 24 15.50 12.77 -14.49
C VAL A 24 15.75 11.91 -15.73
N GLY A 25 16.98 11.91 -16.24
CA GLY A 25 17.39 11.06 -17.38
C GLY A 25 17.26 9.56 -17.09
N LEU A 26 17.53 9.14 -15.85
CA LEU A 26 17.41 7.73 -15.42
C LEU A 26 15.95 7.29 -15.18
N ALA A 27 15.03 8.21 -14.94
CA ALA A 27 13.61 7.93 -14.72
C ALA A 27 12.82 7.66 -16.02
N ILE A 28 13.20 8.31 -17.12
CA ILE A 28 12.55 8.20 -18.44
C ILE A 28 12.48 6.75 -18.97
N PRO A 29 13.58 5.96 -19.01
CA PRO A 29 13.52 4.59 -19.53
C PRO A 29 12.68 3.65 -18.65
N GLN A 30 12.59 3.93 -17.33
CA GLN A 30 11.76 3.17 -16.41
C GLN A 30 10.27 3.39 -16.66
N PHE A 31 9.87 4.63 -17.00
CA PHE A 31 8.51 4.97 -17.39
C PHE A 31 8.10 4.35 -18.73
N ILE A 32 9.03 4.27 -19.69
CA ILE A 32 8.80 3.65 -20.99
C ILE A 32 8.63 2.12 -20.86
N LYS A 33 9.42 1.46 -19.99
CA LYS A 33 9.25 0.03 -19.67
C LYS A 33 7.94 -0.27 -18.93
N ALA A 34 7.51 0.59 -18.01
CA ALA A 34 6.24 0.44 -17.29
C ALA A 34 5.01 0.51 -18.21
N ARG A 35 5.11 1.20 -19.36
CA ARG A 35 4.04 1.31 -20.36
C ARG A 35 3.85 0.04 -21.21
N ARG A 36 4.81 -0.90 -21.19
CA ARG A 36 4.76 -2.19 -21.92
C ARG A 36 4.61 -3.42 -21.02
N ALA A 37 4.51 -3.24 -19.70
CA ALA A 37 4.38 -4.35 -18.76
C ALA A 37 2.93 -4.85 -18.71
N ARG A 38 2.75 -6.18 -18.88
CA ARG A 38 1.45 -6.86 -19.02
C ARG A 38 0.72 -7.14 -17.69
N TYR A 39 1.36 -6.90 -16.53
CA TYR A 39 0.84 -7.22 -15.19
C TYR A 39 0.85 -6.00 -14.24
N TYR A 40 -0.23 -5.77 -13.47
CA TYR A 40 -0.44 -4.57 -12.65
C TYR A 40 0.43 -4.50 -11.37
N ALA A 41 0.84 -5.64 -10.80
CA ALA A 41 1.71 -5.70 -9.62
C ALA A 41 3.11 -5.10 -9.87
N THR A 42 3.68 -5.33 -11.06
CA THR A 42 4.98 -4.74 -11.44
C THR A 42 4.89 -3.22 -11.64
N ARG A 43 3.70 -2.68 -11.93
CA ARG A 43 3.47 -1.24 -12.10
C ARG A 43 3.45 -0.50 -10.76
N ARG A 44 2.87 -1.10 -9.70
CA ARG A 44 2.76 -0.47 -8.36
C ARG A 44 4.12 -0.39 -7.64
N GLU A 45 4.98 -1.40 -7.82
CA GLU A 45 6.36 -1.39 -7.28
C GLU A 45 7.31 -0.46 -8.07
N ALA A 46 7.12 -0.34 -9.39
CA ALA A 46 7.88 0.60 -10.22
C ALA A 46 7.53 2.05 -9.88
N LEU A 47 6.25 2.34 -9.59
CA LEU A 47 5.79 3.65 -9.17
C LEU A 47 6.33 4.04 -7.79
N GLY A 48 6.43 3.11 -6.84
CA GLY A 48 6.98 3.37 -5.51
C GLY A 48 8.48 3.72 -5.50
N ARG A 49 9.28 3.07 -6.36
CA ARG A 49 10.70 3.43 -6.52
C ARG A 49 10.86 4.72 -7.32
N ALA A 50 10.07 4.94 -8.36
CA ALA A 50 10.10 6.16 -9.16
C ALA A 50 9.68 7.41 -8.37
N THR A 51 8.67 7.30 -7.50
CA THR A 51 8.24 8.41 -6.63
C THR A 51 9.35 8.85 -5.68
N ARG A 52 10.11 7.92 -5.09
CA ARG A 52 11.24 8.28 -4.21
C ARG A 52 12.32 9.07 -4.95
N TRP A 53 12.64 8.71 -6.20
CA TRP A 53 13.61 9.44 -7.01
C TRP A 53 13.08 10.80 -7.49
N VAL A 54 11.79 10.90 -7.84
CA VAL A 54 11.14 12.17 -8.20
C VAL A 54 11.08 13.12 -6.99
N LEU A 55 10.72 12.61 -5.81
CA LEU A 55 10.73 13.39 -4.57
C LEU A 55 12.14 13.86 -4.21
N ALA A 56 13.16 13.00 -4.34
CA ALA A 56 14.54 13.38 -4.12
C ALA A 56 15.01 14.50 -5.08
N ALA A 57 14.65 14.41 -6.36
CA ALA A 57 14.94 15.46 -7.34
C ALA A 57 14.23 16.78 -6.98
N LEU A 58 12.97 16.73 -6.55
CA LEU A 58 12.21 17.91 -6.13
C LEU A 58 12.80 18.56 -4.87
N VAL A 59 13.21 17.75 -3.88
CA VAL A 59 13.89 18.25 -2.66
C VAL A 59 15.22 18.92 -3.01
N LEU A 60 16.03 18.32 -3.89
CA LEU A 60 17.28 18.94 -4.35
C LEU A 60 17.04 20.26 -5.10
N GLN A 61 15.99 20.33 -5.91
CA GLN A 61 15.59 21.55 -6.61
C GLN A 61 15.20 22.67 -5.63
N VAL A 62 14.39 22.35 -4.62
CA VAL A 62 13.99 23.29 -3.56
C VAL A 62 15.21 23.73 -2.74
N LEU A 63 16.13 22.82 -2.41
CA LEU A 63 17.37 23.14 -1.70
C LEU A 63 18.27 24.10 -2.50
N ALA A 64 18.38 23.90 -3.82
CA ALA A 64 19.16 24.78 -4.69
C ALA A 64 18.53 26.19 -4.78
N ILE A 65 17.20 26.27 -4.93
CA ILE A 65 16.47 27.56 -5.00
C ILE A 65 16.57 28.30 -3.66
N THR A 66 16.39 27.59 -2.54
CA THR A 66 16.51 28.20 -1.20
C THR A 66 17.93 28.72 -0.94
N LEU A 67 18.97 27.99 -1.34
CA LEU A 67 20.36 28.47 -1.23
C LEU A 67 20.59 29.75 -2.04
N LEU A 68 20.05 29.83 -3.25
CA LEU A 68 20.18 31.00 -4.14
C LEU A 68 19.49 32.25 -3.57
N VAL A 69 18.36 32.08 -2.88
CA VAL A 69 17.50 33.17 -2.40
C VAL A 69 17.83 33.60 -0.96
N VAL A 70 18.17 32.65 -0.08
CA VAL A 70 18.34 32.90 1.37
C VAL A 70 19.78 33.22 1.74
N ALA A 71 20.79 32.67 1.05
CA ALA A 71 22.20 32.95 1.32
C ALA A 71 22.56 34.45 1.31
N PRO A 72 22.11 35.29 0.36
CA PRO A 72 22.41 36.72 0.39
C PRO A 72 21.70 37.46 1.55
N ARG A 73 20.68 36.87 2.17
CA ARG A 73 19.91 37.48 3.28
C ARG A 73 20.52 37.24 4.65
N LEU A 74 21.24 36.13 4.84
CA LEU A 74 21.85 35.78 6.14
C LEU A 74 23.21 36.46 6.37
N VAL A 75 23.97 36.77 5.31
CA VAL A 75 25.25 37.49 5.42
C VAL A 75 25.07 38.88 6.03
N ALA A 76 23.90 39.51 5.85
CA ALA A 76 23.60 40.83 6.39
C ALA A 76 23.42 40.86 7.93
N ILE A 77 23.13 39.72 8.58
CA ILE A 77 22.83 39.67 10.01
C ILE A 77 24.11 39.43 10.85
N VAL A 78 25.13 38.81 10.28
CA VAL A 78 26.32 38.33 11.01
C VAL A 78 27.37 39.41 11.31
N SER A 79 27.33 40.59 10.67
CA SER A 79 28.37 41.63 10.85
C SER A 79 28.16 42.57 12.05
N THR A 80 27.29 42.26 13.01
CA THR A 80 27.11 43.09 14.19
C THR A 80 28.08 42.67 15.31
N PRO A 81 28.99 43.54 15.79
CA PRO A 81 29.93 43.19 16.86
C PRO A 81 29.22 43.08 18.22
N THR A 82 29.45 41.96 18.87
CA THR A 82 29.02 41.53 20.22
C THR A 82 29.60 42.41 21.34
N PRO A 83 28.82 42.79 22.37
CA PRO A 83 29.37 43.16 23.68
C PRO A 83 29.43 41.95 24.64
N THR A 84 30.61 41.76 25.23
CA THR A 84 31.00 40.77 26.27
C THR A 84 30.83 41.38 27.68
N PRO A 85 30.30 40.65 28.68
CA PRO A 85 31.10 40.20 29.85
C PRO A 85 30.65 38.81 30.40
N THR A 86 31.51 37.82 30.69
CA THR A 86 32.45 37.55 31.82
C THR A 86 31.80 37.25 33.18
N VAL A 87 32.37 36.21 33.86
CA VAL A 87 32.29 35.75 35.29
C VAL A 87 31.51 34.42 35.45
N THR A 88 31.93 33.34 36.13
CA THR A 88 33.15 32.86 36.82
C THR A 88 32.91 31.36 37.13
N PRO A 89 33.93 30.48 37.23
CA PRO A 89 33.74 29.05 37.50
C PRO A 89 33.41 28.78 38.98
N THR A 90 32.53 27.84 39.26
CA THR A 90 32.35 27.27 40.62
C THR A 90 32.23 25.76 40.56
N VAL A 91 32.92 25.13 41.51
CA VAL A 91 33.44 23.77 41.56
C VAL A 91 32.39 22.75 42.04
N MET A 92 32.44 21.54 41.46
CA MET A 92 31.77 20.28 41.82
C MET A 92 32.53 19.57 42.97
N PRO A 93 31.89 18.86 43.93
CA PRO A 93 31.71 17.39 43.86
C PRO A 93 30.43 16.92 44.62
N ILE A 94 29.95 15.67 44.69
CA ILE A 94 30.52 14.34 44.49
C ILE A 94 29.36 13.34 44.26
N PHE A 95 29.64 12.21 43.62
CA PHE A 95 28.69 11.13 43.35
C PHE A 95 28.46 10.25 44.59
N THR A 96 27.22 9.82 44.81
CA THR A 96 26.91 8.70 45.71
C THR A 96 25.76 7.89 45.13
N SER A 97 26.06 6.79 44.43
CA SER A 97 25.07 5.81 43.98
C SER A 97 25.21 4.53 44.79
N THR A 98 24.18 4.21 45.56
CA THR A 98 24.03 2.97 46.32
C THR A 98 23.30 1.95 45.44
N PRO A 99 23.84 0.75 45.14
CA PRO A 99 23.08 -0.27 44.46
C PRO A 99 22.43 -1.25 45.45
N ARG A 100 21.11 -1.38 45.36
CA ARG A 100 20.32 -2.55 45.79
C ARG A 100 19.19 -2.71 44.76
N PRO A 101 19.04 -3.89 44.13
CA PRO A 101 18.03 -4.83 44.62
C PRO A 101 18.42 -6.31 44.51
N THR A 102 17.99 -7.07 45.52
CA THR A 102 17.86 -8.53 45.48
C THR A 102 16.40 -8.84 45.14
N ARG A 103 16.13 -9.62 44.08
CA ARG A 103 15.02 -10.59 44.03
C ARG A 103 15.34 -11.71 43.04
N THR A 104 15.26 -12.93 43.55
CA THR A 104 15.26 -14.20 42.84
C THR A 104 13.85 -14.46 42.27
N PRO A 105 13.70 -14.91 41.02
CA PRO A 105 12.51 -15.63 40.59
C PRO A 105 12.78 -17.14 40.57
N THR A 106 11.95 -17.87 41.32
CA THR A 106 11.82 -19.33 41.27
C THR A 106 11.03 -19.72 40.02
N ALA A 107 11.56 -20.62 39.20
CA ALA A 107 10.84 -21.25 38.11
C ALA A 107 10.08 -22.49 38.63
N THR A 108 8.75 -22.49 38.50
CA THR A 108 7.91 -23.67 38.68
C THR A 108 7.56 -24.24 37.31
N PRO A 109 7.78 -25.54 37.04
CA PRO A 109 7.33 -26.17 35.80
C PRO A 109 5.86 -26.60 35.93
N THR A 110 4.98 -26.05 35.10
CA THR A 110 3.58 -26.49 34.98
C THR A 110 3.39 -27.29 33.69
N ARG A 111 2.80 -28.49 33.79
CA ARG A 111 2.56 -29.44 32.69
C ARG A 111 1.48 -28.97 31.70
N ARG A 112 1.78 -29.16 30.42
CA ARG A 112 0.97 -29.73 29.29
C ARG A 112 -0.57 -29.65 29.35
N PRO A 113 -1.21 -29.11 28.29
CA PRO A 113 -2.43 -29.65 27.72
C PRO A 113 -2.12 -30.56 26.52
N THR A 114 -2.87 -31.65 26.42
CA THR A 114 -2.85 -32.62 25.31
C THR A 114 -3.60 -32.02 24.12
N ALA A 115 -2.95 -31.89 22.96
CA ALA A 115 -3.61 -31.51 21.72
C ALA A 115 -4.50 -32.66 21.23
N THR A 116 -5.81 -32.42 21.16
CA THR A 116 -6.76 -33.22 20.39
C THR A 116 -6.51 -32.93 18.91
N PRO A 117 -6.29 -33.94 18.04
CA PRO A 117 -6.11 -33.67 16.61
C PRO A 117 -7.39 -33.05 16.02
N PRO A 118 -7.29 -32.01 15.18
CA PRO A 118 -8.46 -31.42 14.54
C PRO A 118 -9.09 -32.40 13.54
N LEU A 119 -10.42 -32.39 13.50
CA LEU A 119 -11.21 -33.08 12.48
C LEU A 119 -10.75 -32.61 11.10
N ILE A 120 -10.38 -33.55 10.23
CA ILE A 120 -10.07 -33.26 8.82
C ILE A 120 -11.41 -33.03 8.11
N PRO A 121 -11.76 -31.80 7.69
CA PRO A 121 -12.96 -31.60 6.88
C PRO A 121 -12.74 -32.32 5.54
N THR A 122 -13.73 -33.14 5.17
CA THR A 122 -13.80 -33.78 3.86
C THR A 122 -13.88 -32.70 2.78
N PRO A 123 -13.08 -32.73 1.69
CA PRO A 123 -13.14 -31.70 0.66
C PRO A 123 -14.50 -31.76 -0.04
N THR A 124 -15.38 -30.81 0.28
CA THR A 124 -16.45 -30.35 -0.61
C THR A 124 -15.83 -30.07 -1.98
N PRO A 125 -16.50 -30.36 -3.12
CA PRO A 125 -15.98 -30.03 -4.44
C PRO A 125 -15.55 -28.56 -4.50
N ALA A 126 -14.25 -28.32 -4.31
CA ALA A 126 -13.71 -26.99 -4.14
C ALA A 126 -13.60 -26.40 -5.53
N ILE A 127 -14.37 -25.34 -5.79
CA ILE A 127 -14.10 -24.49 -6.94
C ILE A 127 -12.64 -24.04 -6.81
N PRO A 128 -11.73 -24.48 -7.70
CA PRO A 128 -10.32 -24.24 -7.50
C PRO A 128 -10.05 -22.74 -7.58
N PRO A 129 -9.24 -22.19 -6.66
CA PRO A 129 -8.83 -20.80 -6.75
C PRO A 129 -7.94 -20.60 -7.98
N PRO A 130 -7.92 -19.39 -8.58
CA PRO A 130 -7.06 -19.12 -9.73
C PRO A 130 -5.58 -19.23 -9.34
N ASP A 131 -4.69 -19.49 -10.30
CA ASP A 131 -3.24 -19.62 -10.08
C ASP A 131 -2.63 -18.42 -9.30
N ALA A 132 -3.20 -17.23 -9.49
CA ALA A 132 -2.80 -16.03 -8.76
C ALA A 132 -2.98 -16.15 -7.25
N ALA A 133 -4.04 -16.80 -6.77
CA ALA A 133 -4.30 -17.04 -5.35
C ALA A 133 -3.38 -18.13 -4.76
N LEU A 134 -2.81 -18.99 -5.60
CA LEU A 134 -1.85 -20.03 -5.20
C LEU A 134 -0.42 -19.50 -5.09
N THR A 135 -0.15 -18.31 -5.63
CA THR A 135 1.16 -17.68 -5.56
C THR A 135 1.34 -17.05 -4.17
N PRO A 136 2.34 -17.46 -3.36
CA PRO A 136 2.50 -16.92 -2.01
C PRO A 136 2.88 -15.44 -2.06
N LEU A 137 2.10 -14.60 -1.37
CA LEU A 137 2.45 -13.20 -1.17
C LEU A 137 3.46 -13.12 0.01
N PRO A 138 4.68 -12.60 -0.20
CA PRO A 138 5.78 -12.68 0.77
C PRO A 138 5.53 -11.92 2.09
N SER A 139 4.47 -11.12 2.17
CA SER A 139 4.06 -10.37 3.36
C SER A 139 2.62 -10.68 3.78
N ALA A 140 2.07 -11.82 3.33
CA ALA A 140 0.73 -12.22 3.73
C ALA A 140 0.71 -12.72 5.19
N VAL A 141 -0.28 -12.25 5.93
CA VAL A 141 -0.62 -12.73 7.26
C VAL A 141 -1.69 -13.82 7.10
N PRO A 142 -1.61 -14.94 7.86
CA PRO A 142 -2.67 -15.94 7.86
C PRO A 142 -4.02 -15.34 8.28
N ALA A 143 -5.10 -15.75 7.63
CA ALA A 143 -6.44 -15.35 8.01
C ALA A 143 -6.83 -15.91 9.40
N GLY A 144 -7.62 -15.15 10.17
CA GLY A 144 -8.25 -15.64 11.39
C GLY A 144 -9.27 -16.75 11.10
N GLU A 145 -9.54 -17.62 12.07
CA GLU A 145 -10.51 -18.72 11.90
C GLU A 145 -11.95 -18.22 11.67
N ASP A 146 -12.27 -17.01 12.15
CA ASP A 146 -13.55 -16.32 12.00
C ASP A 146 -13.56 -15.33 10.82
N ALA A 147 -12.48 -15.24 10.05
CA ALA A 147 -12.37 -14.35 8.90
C ALA A 147 -13.36 -14.77 7.79
N HIS A 148 -14.29 -13.88 7.44
CA HIS A 148 -15.26 -14.16 6.39
C HIS A 148 -15.68 -12.92 5.60
N ILE A 149 -16.03 -13.13 4.34
CA ILE A 149 -16.58 -12.10 3.44
C ILE A 149 -17.98 -12.55 3.00
N THR A 150 -18.98 -11.70 3.21
CA THR A 150 -20.36 -11.93 2.77
C THR A 150 -20.71 -10.99 1.62
N LEU A 151 -20.99 -11.58 0.46
CA LEU A 151 -21.43 -10.84 -0.72
C LEU A 151 -22.85 -10.31 -0.48
N VAL A 152 -23.07 -9.03 -0.78
CA VAL A 152 -24.33 -8.32 -0.50
C VAL A 152 -25.11 -8.05 -1.77
N ALA A 153 -24.48 -7.42 -2.76
CA ALA A 153 -25.17 -6.99 -3.98
C ALA A 153 -24.19 -6.70 -5.12
N LEU A 154 -24.72 -6.66 -6.34
CA LEU A 154 -24.06 -6.11 -7.51
C LEU A 154 -24.81 -4.87 -7.97
N ALA A 155 -24.09 -3.85 -8.47
CA ALA A 155 -24.70 -2.69 -9.10
C ALA A 155 -23.72 -2.01 -10.08
N ILE A 156 -24.25 -1.21 -11.01
CA ILE A 156 -23.44 -0.40 -11.93
C ILE A 156 -23.07 0.97 -11.37
N GLU A 157 -23.78 1.40 -10.33
CA GLU A 157 -23.61 2.71 -9.69
C GLU A 157 -23.62 2.56 -8.16
N LYS A 158 -23.00 3.54 -7.49
CA LYS A 158 -22.98 3.65 -6.03
C LYS A 158 -23.28 5.09 -5.61
N ASP A 159 -23.93 5.26 -4.47
CA ASP A 159 -24.26 6.57 -3.92
C ASP A 159 -23.05 7.22 -3.20
N GLU A 160 -23.25 8.44 -2.68
CA GLU A 160 -22.23 9.18 -1.91
C GLU A 160 -21.79 8.46 -0.63
N SER A 161 -22.59 7.49 -0.15
CA SER A 161 -22.32 6.69 1.05
C SER A 161 -21.75 5.29 0.73
N ASP A 162 -21.25 5.09 -0.50
CA ASP A 162 -20.71 3.81 -0.97
C ASP A 162 -21.72 2.64 -0.90
N ARG A 163 -23.01 2.93 -1.12
CA ARG A 163 -24.07 1.91 -1.21
C ARG A 163 -24.47 1.67 -2.65
N PRO A 164 -24.93 0.45 -2.99
CA PRO A 164 -25.41 0.15 -4.34
C PRO A 164 -26.65 1.00 -4.67
N VAL A 165 -26.63 1.62 -5.85
CA VAL A 165 -27.82 2.22 -6.46
C VAL A 165 -28.44 1.16 -7.37
N GLU A 166 -29.74 0.89 -7.19
CA GLU A 166 -30.49 -0.10 -7.99
C GLU A 166 -29.76 -1.45 -8.13
N PRO A 167 -29.52 -2.16 -7.00
CA PRO A 167 -28.81 -3.43 -7.04
C PRO A 167 -29.57 -4.45 -7.91
N GLY A 168 -28.81 -5.21 -8.69
CA GLY A 168 -29.36 -6.18 -9.63
C GLY A 168 -28.31 -7.17 -10.09
N ASN A 169 -28.73 -8.12 -10.92
CA ASN A 169 -27.89 -9.14 -11.55
C ASN A 169 -28.01 -9.10 -13.08
N GLU A 170 -28.69 -8.10 -13.63
CA GLU A 170 -28.84 -7.87 -15.07
C GLU A 170 -28.44 -6.43 -15.36
N PHE A 171 -27.47 -6.25 -16.25
CA PHE A 171 -26.94 -4.94 -16.59
C PHE A 171 -26.86 -4.77 -18.11
N PRO A 172 -26.98 -3.54 -18.62
CA PRO A 172 -26.82 -3.28 -20.05
C PRO A 172 -25.37 -3.52 -20.51
N PRO A 173 -25.13 -3.69 -21.82
CA PRO A 173 -23.77 -3.74 -22.35
C PRO A 173 -23.15 -2.34 -22.39
N GLY A 174 -21.82 -2.28 -22.38
CA GLY A 174 -21.06 -1.05 -22.62
C GLY A 174 -20.07 -0.68 -21.52
N ASP A 175 -19.59 0.55 -21.61
CA ASP A 175 -18.39 1.00 -20.88
C ASP A 175 -18.73 1.64 -19.52
N HIS A 176 -19.21 0.81 -18.60
CA HIS A 176 -19.54 1.20 -17.22
C HIS A 176 -18.85 0.31 -16.18
N TRP A 177 -18.92 0.72 -14.91
CA TRP A 177 -18.46 -0.10 -13.81
C TRP A 177 -19.48 -1.18 -13.47
N VAL A 178 -19.01 -2.31 -12.96
CA VAL A 178 -19.80 -3.25 -12.17
C VAL A 178 -19.12 -3.35 -10.82
N TYR A 179 -19.88 -3.12 -9.75
CA TYR A 179 -19.42 -3.15 -8.36
C TYR A 179 -20.00 -4.34 -7.64
N LEU A 180 -19.15 -5.10 -6.98
CA LEU A 180 -19.51 -6.10 -5.97
C LEU A 180 -19.44 -5.46 -4.59
N PHE A 181 -20.58 -5.35 -3.92
CA PHE A 181 -20.69 -4.90 -2.54
C PHE A 181 -20.65 -6.09 -1.60
N PHE A 182 -19.90 -5.98 -0.51
CA PHE A 182 -19.78 -7.04 0.47
C PHE A 182 -19.50 -6.47 1.87
N THR A 183 -19.85 -7.27 2.88
CA THR A 183 -19.43 -7.07 4.27
C THR A 183 -18.34 -8.06 4.62
N TYR A 184 -17.54 -7.73 5.62
CA TYR A 184 -16.48 -8.59 6.11
C TYR A 184 -16.34 -8.45 7.62
N GLU A 185 -15.97 -9.53 8.28
CA GLU A 185 -15.62 -9.56 9.70
C GLU A 185 -14.47 -10.54 9.96
N GLY A 186 -13.77 -10.38 11.09
CA GLY A 186 -12.66 -11.26 11.48
C GLY A 186 -11.43 -11.13 10.57
N MET A 187 -11.37 -10.11 9.73
CA MET A 187 -10.25 -9.91 8.80
C MET A 187 -9.05 -9.26 9.49
N GLU A 188 -7.86 -9.42 8.92
CA GLU A 188 -6.67 -8.68 9.34
C GLU A 188 -6.00 -8.04 8.11
N ASN A 189 -5.45 -6.85 8.29
CA ASN A 189 -4.67 -6.22 7.22
C ASN A 189 -3.43 -7.07 6.92
N GLY A 190 -3.18 -7.32 5.63
CA GLY A 190 -2.14 -8.25 5.19
C GLY A 190 -2.65 -9.64 4.86
N VAL A 191 -3.91 -9.99 5.15
CA VAL A 191 -4.48 -11.28 4.71
C VAL A 191 -4.55 -11.33 3.18
N ALA A 192 -4.17 -12.47 2.58
CA ALA A 192 -4.29 -12.63 1.13
C ALA A 192 -5.76 -12.72 0.72
N ARG A 193 -6.15 -11.95 -0.29
CA ARG A 193 -7.50 -11.95 -0.86
C ARG A 193 -7.45 -12.03 -2.37
N THR A 194 -8.46 -12.64 -2.97
CA THR A 194 -8.59 -12.71 -4.43
C THR A 194 -10.03 -12.40 -4.84
N PHE A 195 -10.17 -11.48 -5.80
CA PHE A 195 -11.40 -11.29 -6.55
C PHE A 195 -11.14 -11.80 -7.97
N ALA A 196 -11.74 -12.93 -8.33
CA ALA A 196 -11.56 -13.56 -9.63
C ALA A 196 -12.82 -13.42 -10.47
N TRP A 197 -12.71 -12.74 -11.61
CA TRP A 197 -13.80 -12.47 -12.53
C TRP A 197 -13.74 -13.43 -13.71
N TYR A 198 -14.90 -13.90 -14.13
CA TYR A 198 -15.05 -14.83 -15.26
C TYR A 198 -16.17 -14.38 -16.19
N LYS A 199 -15.99 -14.59 -17.49
CA LYS A 199 -17.05 -14.52 -18.51
C LYS A 199 -17.25 -15.93 -19.04
N GLU A 200 -18.42 -16.53 -18.83
CA GLU A 200 -18.74 -17.87 -19.33
C GLU A 200 -17.70 -18.95 -18.96
N GLY A 201 -17.06 -18.78 -17.80
CA GLY A 201 -15.98 -19.66 -17.31
C GLY A 201 -14.57 -19.28 -17.77
N GLU A 202 -14.41 -18.34 -18.69
CA GLU A 202 -13.12 -17.78 -19.08
C GLU A 202 -12.66 -16.70 -18.08
N PHE A 203 -11.44 -16.81 -17.58
CA PHE A 203 -10.88 -15.91 -16.58
C PHE A 203 -10.57 -14.53 -17.17
N ILE A 204 -11.11 -13.47 -16.56
CA ILE A 204 -10.89 -12.08 -16.96
C ILE A 204 -9.72 -11.52 -16.15
N GLU A 205 -8.52 -11.61 -16.70
CA GLU A 205 -7.28 -11.17 -16.03
C GLU A 205 -7.32 -9.69 -15.64
N PHE A 206 -7.91 -8.82 -16.47
CA PHE A 206 -7.93 -7.38 -16.20
C PHE A 206 -8.75 -7.00 -14.96
N CYS A 207 -9.88 -7.66 -14.74
CA CYS A 207 -10.76 -7.40 -13.60
C CYS A 207 -10.35 -8.18 -12.35
N SER A 208 -9.58 -9.24 -12.53
CA SER A 208 -9.18 -10.13 -11.45
C SER A 208 -7.94 -9.60 -10.74
N ASP A 209 -7.94 -9.70 -9.41
CA ASP A 209 -6.83 -9.19 -8.60
C ASP A 209 -6.65 -10.03 -7.34
N THR A 210 -5.38 -10.36 -7.08
CA THR A 210 -4.93 -10.99 -5.84
C THR A 210 -4.04 -10.00 -5.12
N GLY A 211 -4.35 -9.71 -3.86
CA GLY A 211 -3.64 -8.69 -3.09
C GLY A 211 -3.74 -8.92 -1.59
N LEU A 212 -3.16 -7.99 -0.84
CA LEU A 212 -3.28 -7.96 0.61
C LEU A 212 -4.56 -7.22 1.00
N TRP A 213 -5.17 -7.66 2.09
CA TRP A 213 -6.31 -7.00 2.71
C TRP A 213 -5.85 -5.70 3.36
N GLU A 214 -6.61 -4.62 3.16
CA GLU A 214 -6.26 -3.28 3.65
C GLU A 214 -7.45 -2.55 4.30
N TRP A 215 -8.61 -3.22 4.44
CA TRP A 215 -9.86 -2.58 4.87
C TRP A 215 -10.14 -2.70 6.38
N GLY A 216 -9.24 -3.34 7.13
CA GLY A 216 -9.41 -3.54 8.58
C GLY A 216 -10.20 -4.79 8.92
N GLU A 217 -10.64 -4.90 10.19
CA GLU A 217 -11.19 -6.14 10.75
C GLU A 217 -12.64 -6.39 10.37
N ARG A 218 -13.47 -5.34 10.38
CA ARG A 218 -14.91 -5.43 10.15
C ARG A 218 -15.42 -4.21 9.43
N GLY A 219 -16.34 -4.41 8.49
CA GLY A 219 -17.02 -3.32 7.83
C GLY A 219 -17.77 -3.74 6.58
N ARG A 220 -18.07 -2.74 5.75
CA ARG A 220 -18.63 -2.88 4.42
C ARG A 220 -17.74 -2.15 3.43
N THR A 221 -17.54 -2.73 2.27
CA THR A 221 -16.83 -2.07 1.17
C THR A 221 -17.33 -2.62 -0.17
N TRP A 222 -16.69 -2.20 -1.25
CA TRP A 222 -16.99 -2.64 -2.60
C TRP A 222 -15.70 -2.94 -3.36
N TYR A 223 -15.81 -3.82 -4.36
CA TYR A 223 -14.76 -4.09 -5.34
C TYR A 223 -15.39 -4.01 -6.73
N GLY A 224 -14.81 -3.24 -7.64
CA GLY A 224 -15.41 -3.01 -8.96
C GLY A 224 -14.44 -3.15 -10.09
N CYS A 225 -14.96 -3.46 -11.27
CA CYS A 225 -14.21 -3.46 -12.52
C CYS A 225 -14.95 -2.68 -13.61
N ARG A 226 -14.17 -2.10 -14.52
CA ARG A 226 -14.60 -1.58 -15.82
C ARG A 226 -13.60 -2.07 -16.87
N PRO A 227 -13.90 -3.17 -17.60
CA PRO A 227 -12.97 -3.75 -18.56
C PRO A 227 -12.74 -2.82 -19.74
N PRO A 228 -11.53 -2.84 -20.35
CA PRO A 228 -11.26 -2.07 -21.56
C PRO A 228 -12.13 -2.60 -22.71
N GLY A 229 -12.93 -1.74 -23.32
CA GLY A 229 -13.91 -2.13 -24.34
C GLY A 229 -15.33 -2.30 -23.79
N GLY A 230 -15.50 -2.24 -22.46
CA GLY A 230 -16.80 -2.37 -21.80
C GLY A 230 -17.27 -3.82 -21.64
N TRP A 231 -18.46 -3.97 -21.09
CA TRP A 231 -19.11 -5.23 -20.85
C TRP A 231 -19.82 -5.71 -22.11
N GLU A 232 -19.42 -6.88 -22.60
CA GLU A 232 -20.10 -7.57 -23.70
C GLU A 232 -21.25 -8.42 -23.16
N PRO A 233 -22.31 -8.68 -23.93
CA PRO A 233 -23.36 -9.62 -23.56
C PRO A 233 -22.80 -11.00 -23.17
N GLY A 234 -23.42 -11.62 -22.17
CA GLY A 234 -23.00 -12.92 -21.65
C GLY A 234 -23.19 -13.08 -20.15
N SER A 235 -22.89 -14.28 -19.66
CA SER A 235 -22.93 -14.60 -18.23
C SER A 235 -21.58 -14.36 -17.57
N TYR A 236 -21.57 -13.68 -16.42
CA TYR A 236 -20.37 -13.35 -15.68
C TYR A 236 -20.46 -13.87 -14.25
N GLU A 237 -19.30 -14.21 -13.70
CA GLU A 237 -19.15 -14.74 -12.35
C GLU A 237 -17.98 -14.08 -11.64
N ILE A 238 -18.18 -13.70 -10.36
CA ILE A 238 -17.12 -13.19 -9.49
C ILE A 238 -16.97 -14.17 -8.33
N ARG A 239 -15.78 -14.75 -8.19
CA ARG A 239 -15.42 -15.64 -7.10
C ARG A 239 -14.51 -14.90 -6.13
N VAL A 240 -14.89 -14.89 -4.86
CA VAL A 240 -14.13 -14.20 -3.82
C VAL A 240 -13.47 -15.23 -2.93
N PHE A 241 -12.16 -15.09 -2.72
CA PHE A 241 -11.37 -15.98 -1.87
C PHE A 241 -10.66 -15.17 -0.79
N ILE A 242 -10.59 -15.76 0.40
CA ILE A 242 -9.60 -15.45 1.42
C ILE A 242 -8.56 -16.55 1.33
N GLU A 243 -7.31 -16.19 1.06
CA GLU A 243 -6.24 -17.14 0.72
C GLU A 243 -6.68 -18.09 -0.40
N THR A 244 -7.01 -19.34 -0.06
CA THR A 244 -7.51 -20.36 -0.98
C THR A 244 -8.96 -20.78 -0.68
N LEU A 245 -9.56 -20.23 0.37
CA LEU A 245 -10.92 -20.55 0.80
C LEU A 245 -11.94 -19.67 0.07
N LEU A 246 -12.83 -20.31 -0.69
CA LEU A 246 -13.94 -19.63 -1.35
C LEU A 246 -14.91 -19.07 -0.31
N GLN A 247 -15.13 -17.76 -0.37
CA GLN A 247 -16.09 -17.05 0.49
C GLN A 247 -17.46 -16.97 -0.14
N GLY A 248 -17.52 -16.81 -1.46
CA GLY A 248 -18.78 -16.71 -2.18
C GLY A 248 -18.60 -16.49 -3.67
N VAL A 249 -19.73 -16.61 -4.37
CA VAL A 249 -19.85 -16.46 -5.81
C VAL A 249 -20.97 -15.46 -6.10
N ALA A 250 -20.65 -14.39 -6.82
CA ALA A 250 -21.65 -13.48 -7.39
C ALA A 250 -21.83 -13.78 -8.87
N GLN A 251 -23.06 -13.77 -9.37
CA GLN A 251 -23.34 -13.96 -10.80
C GLN A 251 -24.16 -12.77 -11.32
N PHE A 252 -23.84 -12.33 -12.52
CA PHE A 252 -24.63 -11.36 -13.25
C PHE A 252 -24.61 -11.65 -14.76
N VAL A 253 -25.59 -11.09 -15.45
CA VAL A 253 -25.74 -11.20 -16.89
C VAL A 253 -25.68 -9.82 -17.50
N ILE A 254 -24.96 -9.71 -18.59
CA ILE A 254 -25.05 -8.55 -19.48
C ILE A 254 -26.07 -8.90 -20.55
N VAL A 255 -27.22 -8.23 -20.51
CA VAL A 255 -28.33 -8.51 -21.43
C VAL A 255 -28.04 -7.92 -22.81
N GLU A 256 -28.52 -8.56 -23.87
CA GLU A 256 -28.51 -7.93 -25.19
C GLU A 256 -29.46 -6.72 -25.17
N GLY A 257 -28.98 -5.59 -25.69
CA GLY A 257 -29.73 -4.33 -25.76
C GLY A 257 -30.68 -4.25 -26.95
#